data_AF-S9QEC1-F1
#
_entry.id   AF-S9QEC1-F1
#
_cell.length_a   1.000
_cell.length_b   1.000
_cell.length_c   1.000
_cell.angle_alpha   90.00
_cell.angle_beta   90.00
_cell.angle_gamma   90.00
#
_symmetry.space_group_name_H-M   'P 1'
#
loop_
_entity.id
_entity.type
_entity.pdbx_description
1 polymer ?
#
loop_
_entity_poly.entity_id
_entity_poly.type
_entity_poly.pdbx_seq_one_letter_code
_entity_poly.pdbx_strand_id
1 'polypeptide(L)'
;MTRSSLLLTLALSCLLPTAALAKDPAPSRRDKEPKPVMNTQQAQALNKCMSKCQDPMKSCMDDCKGNQDCNMNCGEKFTTCITKTCGDLLPEAKPQE
;
A
#
# COMPACT_ATOMS: atom_id res chain seq x y z
N MET A 1 42.61 11.15 -51.59
CA MET A 1 42.89 9.91 -50.86
C MET A 1 41.58 9.37 -50.30
N THR A 2 41.37 8.08 -50.52
CA THR A 2 40.24 7.24 -50.13
C THR A 2 40.01 7.22 -48.62
N ARG A 3 38.74 7.07 -48.19
CA ARG A 3 38.29 6.02 -47.25
C ARG A 3 36.79 6.14 -46.96
N SER A 4 36.03 5.37 -47.71
CA SER A 4 34.71 4.88 -47.32
C SER A 4 34.87 3.97 -46.10
N SER A 5 34.22 4.32 -44.99
CA SER A 5 33.98 3.36 -43.91
C SER A 5 32.62 2.73 -44.14
N LEU A 6 32.69 1.54 -44.74
CA LEU A 6 31.71 0.47 -44.60
C LEU A 6 31.41 0.17 -43.13
N LEU A 7 30.38 -0.66 -42.93
CA LEU A 7 29.97 -1.41 -41.73
C LEU A 7 28.71 -0.81 -41.08
N LEU A 8 27.58 -1.50 -40.88
CA LEU A 8 27.22 -2.92 -41.04
C LEU A 8 25.69 -2.99 -41.05
N THR A 9 25.11 -3.39 -42.18
CA THR A 9 23.76 -3.95 -42.26
C THR A 9 23.83 -5.39 -41.73
N LEU A 10 23.10 -5.71 -40.67
CA LEU A 10 22.68 -7.08 -40.36
C LEU A 10 21.28 -7.06 -39.76
N ALA A 11 20.30 -6.95 -40.64
CA ALA A 11 19.02 -7.59 -40.46
C ALA A 11 19.14 -9.01 -41.04
N LEU A 12 18.92 -10.06 -40.24
CA LEU A 12 18.10 -11.23 -40.57
C LEU A 12 18.28 -12.36 -39.55
N SER A 13 17.13 -12.83 -39.05
CA SER A 13 16.83 -14.25 -38.81
C SER A 13 17.47 -14.94 -37.60
N CYS A 14 16.78 -14.85 -36.47
CA CYS A 14 16.50 -16.05 -35.67
C CYS A 14 14.98 -16.22 -35.60
N LEU A 15 14.44 -16.78 -36.68
CA LEU A 15 13.20 -17.55 -36.69
C LEU A 15 13.33 -18.71 -35.72
N LEU A 16 12.26 -18.96 -34.95
CA LEU A 16 11.73 -20.24 -34.43
C LEU A 16 11.27 -20.09 -32.96
N PRO A 17 10.25 -20.85 -32.49
CA PRO A 17 9.01 -21.25 -33.13
C PRO A 17 7.77 -20.93 -32.26
N THR A 18 6.60 -20.96 -32.89
CA THR A 18 5.28 -21.07 -32.25
C THR A 18 5.24 -22.23 -31.26
N ALA A 19 5.15 -21.93 -29.97
CA ALA A 19 4.60 -22.84 -28.97
C ALA A 19 3.35 -22.17 -28.38
N ALA A 20 2.20 -22.62 -28.87
CA ALA A 20 0.94 -22.45 -28.20
C ALA A 20 0.96 -23.14 -26.82
N LEU A 21 0.05 -22.67 -25.97
CA LEU A 21 -0.54 -23.33 -24.80
C LEU A 21 0.06 -23.08 -23.41
N ALA A 22 -0.89 -22.71 -22.55
CA ALA A 22 -0.96 -22.95 -21.12
C ALA A 22 -0.15 -22.01 -20.22
N LYS A 23 -0.77 -20.90 -19.84
CA LYS A 23 -1.49 -20.86 -18.55
C LYS A 23 -2.28 -19.55 -18.49
N ASP A 24 -3.59 -19.70 -18.45
CA ASP A 24 -4.46 -18.77 -17.74
C ASP A 24 -3.69 -18.28 -16.49
N PRO A 25 -3.48 -16.97 -16.26
CA PRO A 25 -3.16 -16.53 -14.91
C PRO A 25 -4.41 -16.85 -14.10
N ALA A 26 -4.43 -18.07 -13.55
CA ALA A 26 -5.42 -18.50 -12.58
C ALA A 26 -5.65 -17.32 -11.65
N PRO A 27 -6.89 -16.82 -11.51
CA PRO A 27 -7.14 -15.69 -10.63
C PRO A 27 -6.60 -16.12 -9.29
N SER A 28 -5.53 -15.46 -8.85
CA SER A 28 -4.89 -15.74 -7.58
C SER A 28 -6.03 -15.80 -6.58
N ARG A 29 -6.29 -17.01 -6.07
CA ARG A 29 -7.16 -17.23 -4.92
C ARG A 29 -6.46 -16.45 -3.82
N ARG A 30 -6.77 -15.16 -3.74
CA ARG A 30 -6.62 -14.38 -2.53
C ARG A 30 -7.51 -15.10 -1.55
N ASP A 31 -6.89 -16.04 -0.84
CA ASP A 31 -7.22 -16.40 0.51
C ASP A 31 -7.78 -15.14 1.15
N LYS A 32 -9.10 -15.13 1.29
CA LYS A 32 -9.83 -14.07 1.97
C LYS A 32 -9.39 -14.24 3.42
N GLU A 33 -8.23 -13.67 3.74
CA GLU A 33 -7.88 -13.41 5.13
C GLU A 33 -9.13 -12.77 5.74
N PRO A 34 -9.73 -13.37 6.77
CA PRO A 34 -10.97 -12.87 7.33
C PRO A 34 -10.66 -11.49 7.90
N LYS A 35 -10.90 -10.44 7.10
CA LYS A 35 -10.86 -9.06 7.57
C LYS A 35 -11.66 -9.04 8.87
N PRO A 36 -11.10 -8.54 9.98
CA PRO A 36 -11.84 -8.47 11.23
C PRO A 36 -13.18 -7.77 10.93
N VAL A 37 -14.26 -8.53 11.05
CA VAL A 37 -15.59 -8.09 10.61
C VAL A 37 -16.12 -7.18 11.71
N MET A 38 -15.69 -5.93 11.67
CA MET A 38 -16.26 -4.88 12.49
C MET A 38 -17.72 -4.71 12.09
N ASN A 39 -18.64 -4.73 13.06
CA ASN A 39 -20.04 -4.48 12.72
C ASN A 39 -20.24 -3.01 12.29
N THR A 40 -21.29 -2.73 11.52
CA THR A 40 -21.53 -1.38 10.96
C THR A 40 -21.63 -0.30 12.04
N GLN A 41 -22.21 -0.60 13.20
CA GLN A 41 -22.35 0.34 14.32
C GLN A 41 -21.00 0.65 14.98
N GLN A 42 -20.17 -0.36 15.21
CA GLN A 42 -18.85 -0.25 15.78
C GLN A 42 -17.96 0.55 14.83
N ALA A 43 -18.02 0.29 13.52
CA ALA A 43 -17.27 1.04 12.51
C ALA A 43 -17.68 2.52 12.48
N GLN A 44 -18.97 2.82 12.58
CA GLN A 44 -19.47 4.19 12.68
C GLN A 44 -19.02 4.89 13.97
N ALA A 45 -19.09 4.19 15.10
CA ALA A 45 -18.63 4.70 16.40
C ALA A 45 -17.11 4.94 16.40
N LEU A 46 -16.32 4.01 15.85
CA LEU A 46 -14.89 4.13 15.70
C LEU A 46 -14.53 5.32 14.80
N ASN A 47 -15.18 5.46 13.64
CA ASN A 47 -14.91 6.58 12.74
C ASN A 47 -15.20 7.94 13.41
N LYS A 48 -16.32 8.04 14.13
CA LYS A 48 -16.67 9.24 14.92
C LYS A 48 -15.69 9.49 16.08
N CYS A 49 -15.08 8.43 16.63
CA CYS A 49 -14.06 8.58 17.66
C CYS A 49 -12.73 9.04 17.05
N MET A 50 -12.29 8.42 15.95
CA MET A 50 -11.05 8.73 15.23
C MET A 50 -11.07 10.16 14.68
N SER A 51 -12.22 10.70 14.26
CA SER A 51 -12.30 12.08 13.77
C SER A 51 -11.82 13.11 14.81
N LYS A 52 -11.96 12.83 16.11
CA LYS A 52 -11.42 13.69 17.19
C LYS A 52 -9.89 13.75 17.21
N CYS A 53 -9.24 12.70 16.69
CA CYS A 53 -7.79 12.62 16.58
C CYS A 53 -7.26 13.11 15.21
N GLN A 54 -8.13 13.31 14.22
CA GLN A 54 -7.73 13.71 12.87
C GLN A 54 -7.31 15.17 12.76
N ASP A 55 -8.02 16.10 13.40
CA ASP A 55 -7.64 17.53 13.42
C ASP A 55 -6.22 17.77 13.97
N PRO A 56 -5.85 17.28 15.16
CA PRO A 56 -4.49 17.47 15.67
C PRO A 56 -3.44 16.75 14.82
N MET A 57 -3.79 15.61 14.23
CA MET A 57 -2.92 14.90 13.29
C MET A 57 -2.62 15.74 12.04
N LYS A 58 -3.67 16.32 11.44
CA LYS A 58 -3.53 17.14 10.24
C LYS A 58 -2.66 18.36 10.51
N SER A 59 -2.92 19.09 11.60
CA SER A 59 -2.08 20.22 12.00
C SER A 59 -0.62 19.82 12.19
N CYS A 60 -0.37 18.68 12.86
CA CYS A 60 0.97 18.15 13.06
C CYS A 60 1.69 17.86 11.73
N MET A 61 1.00 17.21 10.79
CA MET A 61 1.55 16.89 9.47
C MET A 61 1.82 18.14 8.62
N ASP A 62 0.94 19.14 8.70
CA ASP A 62 1.13 20.42 8.01
C ASP A 62 2.35 21.18 8.57
N ASP A 63 2.55 21.15 9.89
CA ASP A 63 3.72 21.75 10.56
C ASP A 63 5.04 21.05 10.20
N CYS A 64 4.99 19.74 9.90
CA CYS A 64 6.17 18.95 9.54
C CYS A 64 6.72 19.28 8.14
N LYS A 65 5.96 19.92 7.26
CA LYS A 65 6.40 20.34 5.90
C LYS A 65 7.11 19.24 5.10
N GLY A 66 6.67 17.98 5.26
CA GLY A 66 7.25 16.83 4.57
C GLY A 66 8.48 16.18 5.23
N ASN A 67 8.90 16.63 6.42
CA ASN A 67 9.93 15.95 7.19
C ASN A 67 9.44 14.56 7.66
N GLN A 68 10.17 13.50 7.29
CA GLN A 68 9.76 12.12 7.55
C GLN A 68 9.73 11.77 9.03
N ASP A 69 10.76 12.11 9.81
CA ASP A 69 10.81 11.82 11.25
C ASP A 69 9.69 12.53 12.01
N CYS A 70 9.41 13.77 11.63
CA CYS A 70 8.30 14.56 12.17
C CYS A 70 6.95 13.91 11.83
N ASN A 71 6.75 13.50 10.56
CA ASN A 71 5.55 12.79 10.14
C ASN A 71 5.37 11.47 10.89
N MET A 72 6.45 10.71 11.14
CA MET A 72 6.39 9.49 11.94
C MET A 72 5.95 9.78 13.38
N ASN A 73 6.49 10.83 14.02
CA ASN A 73 6.08 11.26 15.35
C ASN A 73 4.62 11.72 15.41
N CYS A 74 4.12 12.42 14.38
CA CYS A 74 2.69 12.71 14.23
C CYS A 74 1.86 11.41 14.12
N GLY A 75 2.37 10.44 13.35
CA GLY A 75 1.92 9.04 13.29
C GLY A 75 1.70 8.42 14.66
N GLU A 76 2.74 8.43 15.49
CA GLU A 76 2.73 7.87 16.85
C GLU A 76 1.75 8.59 17.77
N LYS A 77 1.68 9.92 17.68
CA LYS A 77 0.71 10.73 18.45
C LYS A 77 -0.72 10.40 18.09
N PHE A 78 -1.01 10.21 16.80
CA PHE A 78 -2.33 9.79 16.33
C PHE A 78 -2.69 8.39 16.82
N THR A 79 -1.79 7.42 16.67
CA THR A 79 -1.98 6.06 17.21
C THR A 79 -2.23 6.11 18.72
N THR A 80 -1.45 6.89 19.46
CA THR A 80 -1.64 7.09 20.90
C THR A 80 -3.02 7.68 21.22
N CYS A 81 -3.46 8.67 20.45
CA CYS A 81 -4.80 9.28 20.61
C CYS A 81 -5.90 8.24 20.40
N ILE A 82 -5.81 7.44 19.33
CA ILE A 82 -6.79 6.40 19.01
C ILE A 82 -6.79 5.31 20.08
N THR A 83 -5.64 4.78 20.47
CA THR A 83 -5.57 3.71 21.48
C THR A 83 -6.11 4.18 22.83
N LYS A 84 -5.82 5.42 23.24
CA LYS A 84 -6.33 5.97 24.51
C LYS A 84 -7.80 6.34 24.49
N THR A 85 -8.31 6.80 23.35
CA THR A 85 -9.67 7.38 23.26
C THR A 85 -10.69 6.42 22.67
N CYS A 86 -10.25 5.56 21.77
CA CYS A 86 -11.07 4.67 20.95
C CYS A 86 -10.69 3.19 21.12
N GLY A 87 -9.82 2.86 22.08
CA GLY A 87 -9.27 1.51 22.25
C GLY A 87 -10.34 0.42 22.36
N ASP A 88 -11.42 0.68 23.10
CA ASP A 88 -12.54 -0.26 23.25
C ASP A 88 -13.34 -0.49 21.96
N LEU A 89 -13.19 0.41 20.99
CA LEU A 89 -13.82 0.32 19.67
C LEU A 89 -12.87 -0.30 18.65
N LEU A 90 -11.58 -0.47 18.94
CA LEU A 90 -10.66 -1.11 18.00
C LEU A 90 -10.95 -2.60 17.91
N PRO A 91 -10.94 -3.18 16.70
CA PRO A 91 -11.01 -4.63 16.57
C PRO A 91 -9.81 -5.24 17.30
N GLU A 92 -10.06 -6.29 18.09
CA GLU A 92 -8.98 -7.03 18.74
C GLU A 92 -7.99 -7.49 17.67
N ALA A 93 -6.73 -7.10 17.85
CA ALA A 93 -5.65 -7.61 17.03
C ALA A 93 -5.49 -9.09 17.38
N LYS A 94 -6.03 -9.97 16.54
CA LYS A 94 -5.69 -11.39 16.63
C LYS A 94 -4.19 -11.50 16.35
N PRO A 95 -3.39 -12.13 17.24
CA PRO A 95 -2.03 -12.48 16.90
C PRO A 95 -2.05 -13.24 15.57
N GLN A 96 -1.26 -12.81 14.60
CA GLN A 96 -0.99 -13.63 13.42
C GLN A 96 -0.14 -14.80 13.91
N GLU A 97 -0.76 -15.98 14.08
CA GLU A 97 -0.07 -17.26 14.28
C GLU A 97 0.56 -17.76 12.98
#